data_AF-A0A529P114-F1
#
_entry.id   AF-A0A529P114-F1
#
_cell.length_a   1.000
_cell.length_b   1.000
_cell.length_c   1.000
_cell.angle_alpha   90.00
_cell.angle_beta   90.00
_cell.angle_gamma   90.00
#
_symmetry.space_group_name_H-M   'P 1'
#
loop_
_entity.id
_entity.type
_entity.pdbx_description
1 polymer ?
#
loop_
_entity_poly.entity_id
_entity_poly.type
_entity_poly.pdbx_seq_one_letter_code
_entity_poly.pdbx_strand_id
1 'polypeptide(L)'
;MNRLFWILMVVIGAGALLLMLNDSAGSTFGVDNYDFSRLIWLGAFGTLIGAGLLRSGRPLGDIARNLGTWAAIVLALIAGYQYRYELQDVASRVTAGLIPGSPLALGVE
;
A
#
# COMPACT_ATOMS: atom_id res chain seq x y z
N MET A 1 6.47 -12.70 -22.02
CA MET A 1 5.57 -12.83 -20.85
C MET A 1 5.91 -14.12 -20.12
N ASN A 2 6.16 -14.07 -18.81
CA ASN A 2 6.80 -15.17 -18.09
C ASN A 2 5.83 -16.35 -17.89
N ARG A 3 6.24 -17.60 -18.18
CA ARG A 3 5.39 -18.81 -18.00
C ARG A 3 4.81 -18.93 -16.60
N LEU A 4 5.58 -18.50 -15.60
CA LEU A 4 5.15 -18.45 -14.20
C LEU A 4 3.91 -17.56 -13.98
N PHE A 5 3.77 -16.45 -14.72
CA PHE A 5 2.62 -15.56 -14.61
C PHE A 5 1.33 -16.26 -15.04
N TRP A 6 1.39 -17.00 -16.15
CA TRP A 6 0.25 -17.77 -16.64
C TRP A 6 -0.14 -18.91 -15.70
N ILE A 7 0.84 -19.60 -15.12
CA ILE A 7 0.57 -20.64 -14.11
C ILE A 7 -0.12 -20.02 -12.89
N LEU A 8 0.38 -18.88 -12.40
CA LEU A 8 -0.17 -18.20 -11.23
C LEU A 8 -1.61 -17.69 -11.50
N MET A 9 -1.86 -17.16 -12.70
CA MET A 9 -3.21 -16.77 -13.14
C MET A 9 -4.17 -17.97 -13.24
N VAL A 10 -3.72 -19.11 -13.75
CA VAL A 10 -4.55 -20.33 -13.84
C VAL A 10 -4.89 -20.85 -12.45
N VAL A 11 -3.92 -20.85 -11.51
CA VAL A 11 -4.15 -21.29 -10.13
C VAL A 11 -5.15 -20.38 -9.41
N ILE A 12 -5.01 -19.06 -9.54
CA ILE A 12 -5.95 -18.09 -8.95
C ILE A 12 -7.34 -18.24 -9.58
N GLY A 13 -7.42 -18.32 -10.92
CA GLY A 13 -8.68 -18.45 -11.64
C GLY A 13 -9.42 -19.75 -11.30
N ALA A 14 -8.70 -20.86 -11.18
CA ALA A 14 -9.27 -22.15 -10.78
C ALA A 14 -9.79 -22.12 -9.33
N GLY A 15 -9.06 -21.51 -8.40
CA GLY A 15 -9.50 -21.34 -7.01
C GLY A 15 -10.76 -20.47 -6.89
N ALA A 16 -10.83 -19.37 -7.65
CA ALA A 16 -12.00 -18.50 -7.70
C ALA A 16 -13.22 -19.21 -8.31
N LEU A 17 -13.04 -20.00 -9.38
CA LEU A 17 -14.12 -20.78 -9.99
C LEU A 17 -14.67 -21.85 -9.03
N LEU A 18 -13.80 -22.55 -8.30
CA LEU A 18 -14.23 -23.54 -7.31
C LEU A 18 -15.05 -22.90 -6.17
N LEU A 19 -14.64 -21.74 -5.69
CA LEU A 19 -15.40 -20.97 -4.71
C LEU A 19 -16.78 -20.57 -5.23
N MET A 20 -16.83 -20.03 -6.45
CA MET A 20 -18.07 -19.56 -7.07
C MET A 20 -19.06 -20.70 -7.33
N LEU A 21 -18.55 -21.89 -7.64
CA LEU A 21 -19.38 -23.10 -7.82
C LEU A 21 -19.83 -23.73 -6.49
N ASN A 22 -19.12 -23.47 -5.39
CA ASN A 22 -19.39 -24.06 -4.07
C ASN A 22 -20.02 -23.07 -3.06
N ASP A 23 -20.54 -21.94 -3.56
CA ASP A 23 -21.14 -20.87 -2.76
C ASP A 23 -22.34 -21.35 -1.91
N SER A 24 -23.11 -22.32 -2.43
CA SER A 24 -24.35 -22.80 -1.80
C SER A 24 -24.16 -23.88 -0.72
N ALA A 25 -22.98 -24.50 -0.63
CA ALA A 25 -22.74 -25.65 0.26
C ALA A 25 -22.33 -25.26 1.69
N GLY A 26 -22.06 -23.98 1.94
CA GLY A 26 -21.62 -23.44 3.25
C GLY A 26 -20.20 -23.84 3.68
N SER A 27 -19.64 -24.91 3.10
CA SER A 27 -18.27 -25.37 3.36
C SER A 27 -17.60 -25.89 2.08
N THR A 28 -16.31 -25.57 1.92
CA THR A 28 -15.45 -26.01 0.81
C THR A 28 -14.37 -26.94 1.36
N PHE A 29 -14.31 -28.19 0.89
CA PHE A 29 -13.40 -29.23 1.40
C PHE A 29 -13.50 -29.48 2.92
N GLY A 30 -14.69 -29.30 3.51
CA GLY A 30 -14.91 -29.49 4.96
C GLY A 30 -14.43 -28.31 5.83
N VAL A 31 -14.01 -27.21 5.21
CA VAL A 31 -13.70 -25.94 5.87
C VAL A 31 -14.82 -24.95 5.58
N ASP A 32 -15.21 -24.15 6.57
CA ASP A 32 -16.19 -23.08 6.39
C ASP A 32 -15.78 -22.14 5.25
N ASN A 33 -16.73 -21.70 4.42
CA ASN A 33 -16.45 -20.86 3.25
C ASN A 33 -15.79 -19.52 3.65
N TYR A 34 -16.12 -18.96 4.82
CA TYR A 34 -15.47 -17.75 5.32
C TYR A 34 -13.98 -17.98 5.59
N ASP A 35 -13.65 -19.06 6.31
CA ASP A 35 -12.26 -19.40 6.63
C ASP A 35 -11.47 -19.79 5.39
N PHE A 36 -12.09 -20.53 4.47
CA PHE A 36 -11.49 -20.89 3.19
C PHE A 36 -11.24 -19.64 2.31
N SER A 37 -12.18 -18.70 2.27
CA SER A 37 -11.99 -17.42 1.57
C SER A 37 -10.84 -16.60 2.17
N ARG A 38 -10.72 -16.56 3.50
CA ARG A 38 -9.66 -15.85 4.20
C ARG A 38 -8.29 -16.50 3.95
N LEU A 39 -8.25 -17.83 3.90
CA LEU A 39 -7.05 -18.59 3.54
C LEU A 39 -6.62 -18.31 2.10
N ILE A 40 -7.56 -18.28 1.15
CA ILE A 40 -7.27 -17.91 -0.24
C ILE A 40 -6.77 -16.47 -0.33
N TRP A 41 -7.41 -15.53 0.37
CA TRP A 41 -7.00 -14.12 0.35
C TRP A 41 -5.59 -13.93 0.94
N LEU A 42 -5.34 -14.47 2.13
CA LEU A 42 -4.02 -14.42 2.79
C LEU A 42 -2.96 -15.19 1.99
N GLY A 43 -3.32 -16.34 1.41
CA GLY A 43 -2.45 -17.15 0.58
C GLY A 43 -2.07 -16.45 -0.72
N ALA A 44 -3.03 -15.83 -1.40
CA ALA A 44 -2.79 -15.04 -2.61
C ALA A 44 -1.91 -13.82 -2.30
N PHE A 45 -2.22 -13.09 -1.23
CA PHE A 45 -1.46 -11.92 -0.82
C PHE A 45 -0.04 -12.29 -0.38
N GLY A 46 0.10 -13.33 0.44
CA GLY A 46 1.39 -13.86 0.87
C GLY A 46 2.22 -14.38 -0.31
N THR A 47 1.59 -15.05 -1.27
CA THR A 47 2.27 -15.51 -2.50
C THR A 47 2.68 -14.34 -3.38
N LEU A 48 1.87 -13.29 -3.49
CA LEU A 48 2.21 -12.08 -4.24
C LEU A 48 3.46 -11.41 -3.64
N ILE A 49 3.48 -11.22 -2.31
CA ILE A 49 4.62 -10.66 -1.60
C ILE A 49 5.84 -11.57 -1.72
N GLY A 50 5.65 -12.87 -1.44
CA GLY A 50 6.71 -13.87 -1.50
C GLY A 50 7.31 -14.00 -2.89
N ALA A 51 6.49 -14.05 -3.95
CA ALA A 51 6.95 -14.07 -5.33
C ALA A 51 7.69 -12.78 -5.70
N GLY A 52 7.23 -11.62 -5.23
CA GLY A 52 7.94 -10.35 -5.40
C GLY A 52 9.32 -10.36 -4.74
N LEU A 53 9.40 -10.83 -3.49
CA LEU A 53 10.66 -10.93 -2.74
C LEU A 53 11.62 -11.93 -3.39
N LEU A 54 11.16 -13.17 -3.61
CA LEU A 54 11.97 -14.28 -4.14
C LEU A 54 12.43 -14.03 -5.57
N ARG A 55 11.60 -13.37 -6.40
CA ARG A 55 11.97 -13.05 -7.79
C ARG A 55 12.91 -11.84 -7.90
N SER A 56 12.95 -10.97 -6.90
CA SER A 56 13.80 -9.77 -6.98
C SER A 56 15.29 -10.11 -7.07
N GLY A 57 15.72 -11.26 -6.53
CA GLY A 57 17.13 -11.64 -6.43
C GLY A 57 17.96 -10.68 -5.58
N ARG A 58 17.32 -9.72 -4.90
CA ARG A 58 17.98 -8.70 -4.08
C ARG A 58 18.09 -9.21 -2.64
N PRO A 59 19.15 -8.86 -1.91
CA PRO A 59 19.26 -9.20 -0.50
C PRO A 59 18.10 -8.56 0.27
N LEU A 60 17.51 -9.31 1.20
CA LEU A 60 16.35 -8.86 1.98
C LEU A 60 16.61 -7.53 2.71
N GLY A 61 17.86 -7.27 3.09
CA GLY A 61 18.29 -6.01 3.69
C GLY A 61 18.06 -4.79 2.78
N ASP A 62 18.29 -4.91 1.47
CA ASP A 62 18.05 -3.80 0.53
C ASP A 62 16.57 -3.53 0.35
N ILE A 63 15.74 -4.58 0.34
CA ILE A 63 14.28 -4.47 0.28
C ILE A 63 13.75 -3.80 1.54
N ALA A 64 14.19 -4.25 2.72
CA ALA A 64 13.82 -3.69 4.01
C ALA A 64 14.27 -2.23 4.14
N ARG A 65 15.48 -1.89 3.67
CA ARG A 65 15.99 -0.52 3.67
C ARG A 65 15.14 0.38 2.77
N ASN A 66 14.80 -0.08 1.56
CA ASN A 66 13.96 0.68 0.65
C ASN A 66 12.54 0.91 1.22
N LEU A 67 11.93 -0.12 1.81
CA LEU A 67 10.65 0.01 2.51
C LEU A 67 10.74 0.97 3.71
N GLY A 68 11.83 0.89 4.49
CA GLY A 68 12.11 1.80 5.59
C GLY A 68 12.28 3.25 5.13
N THR A 69 12.93 3.49 3.99
CA THR A 69 13.03 4.82 3.38
C THR A 69 11.66 5.36 2.99
N TRP A 70 10.82 4.55 2.34
CA TRP A 70 9.46 4.97 2.01
C TRP A 70 8.60 5.23 3.25
N ALA A 71 8.69 4.38 4.27
CA ALA A 71 8.02 4.60 5.54
C ALA A 71 8.48 5.91 6.20
N ALA A 72 9.77 6.20 6.20
CA ALA A 72 10.33 7.45 6.71
C ALA A 72 9.82 8.68 5.92
N ILE A 73 9.74 8.59 4.59
CA ILE A 73 9.15 9.65 3.75
C ILE A 73 7.69 9.89 4.12
N VAL A 74 6.88 8.83 4.23
CA VAL A 74 5.47 8.95 4.63
C VAL A 74 5.34 9.59 6.01
N LEU A 75 6.15 9.17 6.99
CA LEU A 75 6.16 9.75 8.33
C LEU A 75 6.57 11.23 8.31
N ALA A 76 7.56 11.60 7.50
CA ALA A 76 7.97 12.99 7.32
C ALA A 76 6.85 13.83 6.69
N LEU A 77 6.13 13.29 5.71
CA LEU A 77 4.97 13.95 5.10
C LEU A 77 3.82 14.12 6.10
N ILE A 78 3.53 13.09 6.92
CA ILE A 78 2.52 13.17 7.98
C ILE A 78 2.92 14.26 8.97
N ALA A 79 4.16 14.25 9.46
CA ALA A 79 4.67 15.24 10.40
C ALA A 79 4.59 16.65 9.78
N GLY A 80 5.06 16.84 8.55
CA GLY A 80 4.99 18.11 7.85
C GLY A 80 3.55 18.60 7.66
N TYR A 81 2.60 17.70 7.37
CA TYR A 81 1.20 18.04 7.25
C TYR A 81 0.56 18.46 8.58
N GLN A 82 1.01 17.93 9.72
CA GLN A 82 0.57 18.42 11.02
C GLN A 82 0.91 19.90 11.21
N TYR A 83 2.09 20.31 10.75
CA TYR A 83 2.55 21.71 10.78
C TYR A 83 2.11 22.53 9.55
N ARG A 84 1.06 22.10 8.83
CA ARG A 84 0.67 22.74 7.55
C ARG A 84 0.43 24.24 7.68
N TYR A 85 -0.11 24.68 8.82
CA TYR A 85 -0.51 26.08 9.02
C TYR A 85 0.69 26.95 9.34
N GLU A 86 1.63 26.44 10.14
CA GLU A 86 2.89 27.09 10.47
C GLU A 86 3.79 27.18 9.24
N LEU A 87 3.85 26.12 8.44
CA LEU A 87 4.58 26.12 7.17
C LEU A 87 3.99 27.13 6.17
N GLN A 88 2.66 27.30 6.16
CA GLN A 88 1.99 28.33 5.36
C GLN A 88 2.34 29.74 5.84
N ASP A 89 2.36 29.99 7.16
CA ASP A 89 2.77 31.29 7.70
C ASP A 89 4.24 31.61 7.32
N VAL A 90 5.15 30.67 7.48
CA VAL A 90 6.56 30.84 7.05
C VAL A 90 6.65 31.13 5.55
N ALA A 91 5.93 30.37 4.71
CA ALA A 91 5.90 30.60 3.27
C ALA A 91 5.36 31.99 2.92
N SER A 92 4.32 32.44 3.63
CA SER A 92 3.73 33.77 3.45
C SER A 92 4.72 34.88 3.78
N ARG A 93 5.50 34.72 4.87
CA ARG A 93 6.51 35.69 5.31
C ARG A 93 7.69 35.76 4.36
N VAL A 94 8.19 34.61 3.91
CA VAL A 94 9.29 34.54 2.93
C VAL A 94 8.85 35.16 1.60
N THR A 95 7.64 34.86 1.14
CA THR A 95 7.10 35.40 -0.10
C THR A 95 6.86 36.90 0.00
N ALA A 96 6.32 37.39 1.12
CA ALA A 96 6.12 38.83 1.36
C ALA A 96 7.45 39.61 1.39
N GLY A 97 8.53 38.99 1.86
CA GLY A 97 9.87 39.57 1.80
C GLY A 97 10.46 39.67 0.40
N LEU A 98 10.06 38.76 -0.51
CA LEU A 98 10.52 38.74 -1.91
C LEU A 98 9.59 39.50 -2.86
N ILE A 99 8.29 39.56 -2.56
CA ILE A 99 7.23 40.21 -3.36
C ILE A 99 6.43 41.13 -2.42
N PRO A 100 6.76 42.44 -2.39
CA PRO A 100 6.06 43.40 -1.55
C PRO A 100 4.58 43.51 -1.96
N GLY A 101 3.66 43.35 -1.01
CA GLY A 101 2.20 43.50 -1.22
C GLY A 101 1.38 42.21 -1.26
N SER A 102 1.97 41.03 -1.02
CA SER A 102 1.21 39.78 -0.90
C SER A 102 0.31 39.78 0.34
N PRO A 103 -0.96 39.34 0.24
CA PRO A 103 -1.89 39.33 1.38
C PRO A 103 -1.36 38.44 2.51
N LEU A 104 -1.21 39.03 3.70
CA LEU A 104 -0.92 38.32 4.93
C LEU A 104 -2.25 37.92 5.57
N ALA A 105 -2.43 36.62 5.86
CA ALA A 105 -3.52 36.16 6.69
C ALA A 105 -3.22 36.58 8.14
N LEU A 106 -3.51 37.82 8.48
CA LEU A 106 -3.53 38.25 9.87
C LEU A 106 -4.72 37.55 10.51
N GLY A 107 -4.45 36.49 11.29
CA GLY A 107 -5.44 35.95 12.20
C GLY A 107 -5.84 37.07 13.16
N VAL A 108 -7.01 37.65 12.94
CA VAL A 108 -7.62 38.61 13.87
C VAL A 108 -8.26 37.77 14.98
N GLU A 109 -7.75 37.93 16.19
CA GLU A 109 -8.37 37.44 17.43
C GLU A 109 -9.71 38.14 17.69
#